data_AF-A0A382RS91-F1
#
_entry.id   AF-A0A382RS91-F1
#
_cell.length_a   1.000
_cell.length_b   1.000
_cell.length_c   1.000
_cell.angle_alpha   90.00
_cell.angle_beta   90.00
_cell.angle_gamma   90.00
#
_symmetry.space_group_name_H-M   'P 1'
#
loop_
_entity.id
_entity.type
_entity.pdbx_description
1 polymer ?
#
loop_
_entity_poly.entity_id
_entity_poly.type
_entity_poly.pdbx_seq_one_letter_code
_entity_poly.pdbx_strand_id
1 'polypeptide(L)'
;MDWSLETMAERSAKRTASSMEDIQEFYDGILAHMEDVLNHLEQYRPADAPPETLRLFRLTQSLAEVSLAVEGFGEPTVSYGYDVARMEPGPE
;
A
#
# COMPACT_ATOMS: atom_id res chain seq x y z
N MET A 1 -1.33 2.32 10.47
CA MET A 1 -2.45 1.99 11.38
C MET A 1 -3.73 1.77 10.57
N ASP A 2 -4.23 2.77 9.83
CA ASP A 2 -5.36 2.60 8.90
C ASP A 2 -4.93 1.94 7.56
N TRP A 3 -3.79 2.35 7.01
CA TRP A 3 -3.20 1.80 5.79
C TRP A 3 -2.45 0.46 5.96
N SER A 4 -2.63 -0.27 7.07
CA SER A 4 -1.96 -1.58 7.27
C SER A 4 -2.92 -2.72 6.91
N LEU A 5 -3.36 -2.72 5.66
CA LEU A 5 -4.40 -3.61 5.16
C LEU A 5 -3.78 -4.88 4.56
N GLU A 6 -4.43 -6.02 4.80
CA GLU A 6 -3.88 -7.34 4.47
C GLU A 6 -3.98 -7.63 2.98
N THR A 7 -5.11 -7.31 2.37
CA THR A 7 -5.38 -7.68 0.98
C THR A 7 -5.21 -6.52 0.02
N MET A 8 -4.84 -6.85 -1.23
CA MET A 8 -4.80 -5.90 -2.35
C MET A 8 -6.17 -5.23 -2.57
N ALA A 9 -7.26 -5.99 -2.41
CA ALA A 9 -8.62 -5.48 -2.57
C ALA A 9 -8.96 -4.39 -1.54
N GLU A 10 -8.63 -4.60 -0.27
CA GLU A 10 -8.84 -3.60 0.79
C GLU A 10 -7.99 -2.34 0.54
N ARG A 11 -6.73 -2.52 0.15
CA ARG A 11 -5.80 -1.41 -0.14
C ARG A 11 -6.26 -0.58 -1.34
N SER A 12 -6.68 -1.25 -2.41
CA SER A 12 -7.26 -0.60 -3.59
C SER A 12 -8.56 0.13 -3.26
N ALA A 13 -9.46 -0.49 -2.49
CA ALA A 13 -10.70 0.15 -2.06
C ALA A 13 -10.44 1.39 -1.19
N LYS A 14 -9.48 1.31 -0.26
CA LYS A 14 -9.06 2.45 0.55
C LYS A 14 -8.48 3.57 -0.31
N ARG A 15 -7.57 3.26 -1.24
CA ARG A 15 -6.99 4.25 -2.16
C ARG A 15 -8.07 4.98 -2.94
N THR A 16 -9.01 4.26 -3.56
CA THR A 16 -10.09 4.87 -4.36
C THR A 16 -11.07 5.70 -3.53
N ALA A 17 -11.25 5.37 -2.25
CA ALA A 17 -12.13 6.11 -1.35
C ALA A 17 -11.46 7.33 -0.68
N SER A 18 -10.12 7.39 -0.68
CA SER A 18 -9.34 8.47 -0.08
C SER A 18 -9.17 9.67 -1.01
N SER A 19 -8.99 10.86 -0.43
CA SER A 19 -8.61 12.05 -1.21
C SER A 19 -7.13 11.97 -1.63
N MET A 20 -6.73 12.73 -2.66
CA MET A 20 -5.32 12.83 -3.02
C MET A 20 -4.45 13.43 -1.92
N GLU A 21 -5.00 14.32 -1.09
CA GLU A 21 -4.30 14.89 0.05
C GLU A 21 -3.97 13.80 1.09
N ASP A 22 -4.94 12.96 1.43
CA ASP A 22 -4.73 11.83 2.36
C ASP A 22 -3.72 10.82 1.81
N ILE A 23 -3.77 10.56 0.50
CA ILE A 23 -2.84 9.66 -0.19
C ILE A 23 -1.42 10.24 -0.16
N GLN A 24 -1.27 11.54 -0.43
CA GLN A 24 0.02 12.22 -0.41
C GLN A 24 0.62 12.23 0.99
N GLU A 25 -0.16 12.57 2.02
CA GLU A 25 0.30 12.56 3.41
C GLU A 25 0.79 11.17 3.83
N PHE A 26 0.03 10.13 3.48
CA PHE A 26 0.44 8.75 3.72
C PHE A 26 1.72 8.37 2.97
N TYR A 27 1.80 8.70 1.67
CA TYR A 27 2.94 8.38 0.83
C TYR A 27 4.22 9.05 1.37
N ASP A 28 4.19 10.35 1.61
CA ASP A 28 5.35 11.11 2.10
C ASP A 28 5.80 10.60 3.48
N GLY A 29 4.83 10.32 4.37
CA GLY A 29 5.09 9.83 5.71
C GLY A 29 5.75 8.45 5.74
N ILE A 30 5.35 7.53 4.87
CA ILE A 30 5.96 6.18 4.82
C ILE A 30 7.25 6.18 4.00
N LEU A 31 7.32 6.94 2.91
CA LEU A 31 8.51 7.00 2.06
C LEU A 31 9.73 7.49 2.85
N ALA A 32 9.55 8.49 3.72
CA ALA A 32 10.61 9.04 4.57
C ALA A 32 11.28 7.99 5.49
N HIS A 33 10.60 6.87 5.77
CA HIS A 33 11.09 5.80 6.63
C HIS A 33 11.29 4.47 5.89
N MET A 34 11.15 4.46 4.56
CA MET A 34 11.11 3.20 3.80
C MET A 34 12.43 2.43 3.89
N GLU A 35 13.57 3.11 3.87
CA GLU A 35 14.89 2.47 4.00
C GLU A 35 15.01 1.72 5.35
N ASP A 36 14.67 2.37 6.45
CA ASP A 36 14.71 1.75 7.78
C ASP A 36 13.72 0.58 7.90
N VAL A 37 12.53 0.73 7.33
CA VAL A 37 11.51 -0.33 7.32
C VAL A 37 12.00 -1.55 6.54
N LEU A 38 12.57 -1.37 5.35
CA LEU A 38 13.10 -2.46 4.54
C LEU A 38 14.26 -3.17 5.26
N ASN A 39 15.20 -2.41 5.82
CA ASN A 39 16.32 -2.95 6.61
C ASN A 39 15.83 -3.79 7.81
N HIS A 40 14.73 -3.39 8.46
CA HIS A 40 14.11 -4.18 9.53
C HIS A 40 13.43 -5.44 8.99
N LEU A 41 12.68 -5.33 7.89
CA LEU A 41 11.95 -6.45 7.29
C LEU A 41 12.89 -7.56 6.76
N GLU A 42 14.07 -7.20 6.28
CA GLU A 42 15.10 -8.16 5.81
C GLU A 42 15.52 -9.18 6.88
N GLN A 43 15.32 -8.87 8.17
CA GLN A 43 15.68 -9.73 9.29
C GLN A 43 14.66 -10.85 9.55
N TYR A 44 13.48 -10.78 8.92
CA TYR A 44 12.37 -11.69 9.20
C TYR A 44 11.90 -12.40 7.94
N ARG A 45 11.59 -13.69 8.08
CA ARG A 45 10.78 -14.39 7.09
C ARG A 45 9.31 -14.03 7.29
N PRO A 46 8.51 -13.82 6.23
CA PRO A 46 7.11 -13.45 6.36
C PRO A 46 6.29 -14.41 7.24
N ALA A 47 6.57 -15.71 7.19
CA ALA A 47 5.88 -16.74 7.97
C ALA A 47 6.17 -16.68 9.48
N ASP A 48 7.31 -16.10 9.87
CA ASP A 48 7.79 -16.08 11.26
C ASP A 48 7.78 -14.64 11.85
N ALA A 49 7.29 -13.66 11.09
CA ALA A 49 7.34 -12.26 11.46
C ALA A 49 6.41 -11.97 12.65
N PRO A 50 6.89 -11.27 13.70
CA PRO A 50 6.03 -10.77 14.76
C PRO A 50 4.91 -9.88 14.20
N PRO A 51 3.77 -9.76 14.90
CA PRO A 51 2.64 -8.94 14.42
C PRO A 51 3.01 -7.49 14.08
N GLU A 52 4.00 -6.92 14.76
CA GLU A 52 4.52 -5.57 14.48
C GLU A 52 5.28 -5.50 13.16
N THR A 53 6.16 -6.46 12.91
CA THR A 53 6.88 -6.60 11.64
C THR A 53 5.90 -6.86 10.49
N LEU A 54 4.87 -7.69 10.71
CA LEU A 54 3.84 -7.93 9.70
C LEU A 54 3.04 -6.66 9.36
N ARG A 55 2.81 -5.78 10.33
CA ARG A 55 2.20 -4.46 10.08
C ARG A 55 3.07 -3.58 9.20
N LEU A 56 4.39 -3.56 9.44
CA LEU A 56 5.34 -2.83 8.60
C LEU A 56 5.34 -3.37 7.17
N PHE A 57 5.32 -4.70 7.01
CA PHE A 57 5.21 -5.33 5.70
C PHE A 57 3.93 -4.91 4.95
N ARG A 58 2.78 -4.88 5.62
CA ARG A 58 1.52 -4.42 5.00
C ARG A 58 1.55 -2.93 4.63
N LEU A 59 2.31 -2.12 5.38
CA LEU A 59 2.50 -0.71 5.05
C LEU A 59 3.37 -0.54 3.80
N THR A 60 4.41 -1.35 3.61
CA THR A 60 5.22 -1.30 2.37
C THR A 60 4.39 -1.74 1.15
N GLN A 61 3.54 -2.75 1.30
CA GLN A 61 2.59 -3.15 0.26
C GLN A 61 1.60 -2.02 -0.08
N SER A 62 1.10 -1.31 0.93
CA SER A 62 0.23 -0.15 0.72
C SER A 62 0.96 0.99 0.03
N LEU A 63 2.21 1.27 0.38
CA LEU A 63 3.02 2.26 -0.33
C LEU A 63 3.13 1.91 -1.82
N ALA A 64 3.44 0.65 -2.14
CA ALA A 64 3.58 0.19 -3.52
C ALA A 64 2.28 0.33 -4.33
N GLU A 65 1.12 0.22 -3.70
CA GLU A 65 -0.17 0.41 -4.38
C GLU A 65 -0.56 1.88 -4.55
N VAL A 66 -0.19 2.75 -3.61
CA VAL A 66 -0.51 4.18 -3.72
C VAL A 66 0.53 4.97 -4.53
N SER A 67 1.75 4.46 -4.69
CA SER A 67 2.82 5.15 -5.43
C SER A 67 2.39 5.51 -6.84
N LEU A 68 1.63 4.64 -7.51
CA LEU A 68 1.14 4.92 -8.86
C LEU A 68 0.13 6.09 -8.89
N ALA A 69 -0.67 6.27 -7.84
CA ALA A 69 -1.59 7.41 -7.73
C ALA A 69 -0.81 8.72 -7.55
N VAL A 70 0.27 8.71 -6.78
CA VAL A 70 1.11 9.90 -6.49
C VAL A 70 2.07 10.21 -7.63
N GLU A 71 2.87 9.24 -8.05
CA GLU A 71 3.97 9.41 -9.01
C GLU A 71 3.52 9.34 -10.47
N GLY A 72 2.45 8.58 -10.74
CA GLY A 72 1.99 8.30 -12.10
C GLY A 72 0.88 9.23 -12.57
N PHE A 73 -0.25 9.24 -11.88
CA PHE A 73 -1.47 9.87 -12.38
C PHE A 73 -1.81 11.20 -11.69
N GLY A 74 -1.40 11.39 -10.44
CA GLY A 74 -1.85 12.52 -9.62
C GLY A 74 -3.33 12.42 -9.23
N GLU A 75 -3.93 11.25 -9.33
CA GLU A 75 -5.32 10.96 -8.97
C GLU A 75 -5.46 9.57 -8.32
N PRO A 76 -6.47 9.33 -7.45
CA PRO A 76 -6.58 8.08 -6.69
C PRO A 76 -6.82 6.84 -7.56
N THR A 77 -7.33 7.06 -8.77
CA THR A 77 -7.61 6.05 -9.80
C THR A 77 -7.38 6.66 -11.16
N VAL A 78 -6.90 5.85 -12.13
CA VAL A 78 -6.80 6.29 -13.53
C VAL A 78 -8.16 6.70 -14.07
N SER A 79 -8.28 7.94 -14.53
CA SER A 79 -9.43 8.39 -15.31
C SER A 79 -9.59 7.52 -16.57
N TYR A 80 -10.76 6.89 -16.72
CA TYR A 80 -11.07 5.87 -17.75
C TYR A 80 -10.28 4.54 -17.63
N GLY A 81 -9.68 4.29 -16.47
CA GLY A 81 -9.02 3.02 -16.17
C GLY A 81 -9.99 1.85 -15.98
N TYR A 82 -9.43 0.65 -15.91
CA TYR A 82 -10.17 -0.54 -15.54
C TYR A 82 -10.66 -0.44 -14.09
N ASP A 83 -11.92 -0.84 -13.84
CA ASP A 83 -12.50 -0.85 -12.50
C ASP A 83 -11.80 -1.91 -11.64
N VAL A 84 -10.97 -1.47 -10.70
CA VAL A 84 -10.18 -2.33 -9.81
C VAL A 84 -11.06 -3.23 -8.95
N ALA A 85 -12.34 -2.87 -8.69
CA ALA A 85 -13.26 -3.73 -7.97
C ALA A 85 -13.67 -5.00 -8.77
N ARG A 86 -13.34 -5.06 -10.06
CA ARG A 86 -13.54 -6.25 -10.91
C ARG A 86 -12.29 -7.10 -11.08
N MET A 87 -11.16 -6.73 -10.47
CA MET A 87 -9.96 -7.58 -10.50
C MET A 87 -10.17 -8.78 -9.59
N GLU A 88 -10.25 -9.96 -10.20
CA GLU A 88 -10.22 -11.23 -9.49
C GLU A 88 -8.77 -11.58 -9.12
N PRO A 89 -8.48 -12.01 -7.88
CA PRO A 89 -7.17 -12.53 -7.54
C PRO A 89 -6.84 -13.74 -8.42
N GLY A 90 -5.62 -13.75 -8.97
CA GLY A 90 -5.11 -14.88 -9.74
C GLY A 90 -4.97 -16.13 -8.85
N PRO A 91 -4.89 -17.34 -9.46
CA PRO A 91 -4.64 -18.55 -8.69
C PRO A 91 -3.30 -18.43 -7.96
N GLU A 92 -3.32 -18.64 -6.64
CA GLU A 92 -2.14 -18.71 -5.76
C GLU A 92 -1.30 -19.97 -6.00
#